data_AF-A0A1I1LJW8-F1
#
_entry.id   AF-A0A1I1LJW8-F1
#
_cell.length_a   1.000
_cell.length_b   1.000
_cell.length_c   1.000
_cell.angle_alpha   90.00
_cell.angle_beta   90.00
_cell.angle_gamma   90.00
#
_symmetry.space_group_name_H-M   'P 1'
#
loop_
_entity.id
_entity.type
_entity.pdbx_description
1 polymer ?
#
loop_
_entity_poly.entity_id
_entity_poly.type
_entity_poly.pdbx_seq_one_letter_code
_entity_poly.pdbx_strand_id
1 'polypeptide(L)'
;MNYEDIKRHFENNPPPKEVKWTQWAYISDTQQFLKSCYIGIRNFNGPMDRCPAWWHLRDFYILMKKTSQQTAAAEGNQSEENASGEIAEEQPPVQHNSDAAISEEIS
;
A
#
# COMPACT_ATOMS: atom_id res chain seq x y z
N MET A 1 -4.59 1.22 -18.07
CA MET A 1 -5.59 1.55 -17.05
C MET A 1 -5.15 2.79 -16.33
N ASN A 2 -5.93 3.88 -16.35
CA ASN A 2 -5.53 5.15 -15.77
C ASN A 2 -6.18 5.38 -14.39
N TYR A 3 -5.58 6.22 -13.54
CA TYR A 3 -6.12 6.51 -12.20
C TYR A 3 -7.43 7.30 -12.25
N GLU A 4 -7.62 8.14 -13.26
CA GLU A 4 -8.88 8.86 -13.48
C GLU A 4 -10.04 7.91 -13.83
N ASP A 5 -9.77 6.82 -14.56
CA ASP A 5 -10.79 5.80 -14.87
C ASP A 5 -11.22 5.08 -13.58
N ILE A 6 -10.25 4.73 -12.73
CA ILE A 6 -10.51 4.09 -11.43
C ILE A 6 -11.31 5.03 -10.52
N LYS A 7 -10.92 6.31 -10.48
CA LYS A 7 -11.63 7.33 -9.72
C LYS A 7 -13.07 7.45 -10.16
N ARG A 8 -13.33 7.58 -11.46
CA ARG A 8 -14.69 7.64 -12.01
C ARG A 8 -15.48 6.37 -11.72
N HIS A 9 -14.84 5.20 -11.69
CA HIS A 9 -15.53 3.95 -11.33
C HIS A 9 -16.03 3.98 -9.88
N PHE A 10 -15.18 4.37 -8.93
CA PHE A 10 -15.55 4.45 -7.52
C PHE A 10 -16.50 5.61 -7.20
N GLU A 11 -16.49 6.69 -7.99
CA GLU A 11 -17.51 7.76 -7.89
C GLU A 11 -18.91 7.25 -8.26
N ASN A 12 -19.02 6.38 -9.27
CA ASN A 12 -20.30 5.81 -9.70
C ASN A 12 -20.72 4.57 -8.89
N ASN A 13 -19.75 3.81 -8.41
CA ASN A 13 -19.94 2.60 -7.61
C ASN A 13 -19.12 2.75 -6.33
N PRO A 14 -19.64 3.47 -5.32
CA PRO A 14 -18.89 3.71 -4.10
C PRO A 14 -18.57 2.37 -3.41
N PRO A 15 -17.30 2.10 -3.08
CA PRO A 15 -16.94 0.89 -2.38
C PRO A 15 -17.49 0.91 -0.94
N PRO A 16 -17.63 -0.25 -0.30
CA PRO A 16 -18.02 -0.34 1.11
C PRO A 16 -17.10 0.52 1.99
N LYS A 17 -17.66 1.07 3.07
CA LYS A 17 -16.91 1.90 4.02
C LYS A 17 -15.69 1.15 4.58
N GLU A 18 -15.89 -0.11 4.88
CA GLU A 18 -14.92 -0.99 5.50
C GLU A 18 -14.62 -2.16 4.57
N VAL A 19 -13.34 -2.38 4.25
CA VAL A 19 -12.91 -3.45 3.35
C VAL A 19 -11.76 -4.20 3.98
N LYS A 20 -11.96 -5.51 4.17
CA LYS A 20 -10.87 -6.44 4.49
C LYS A 20 -10.05 -6.65 3.21
N TRP A 21 -8.83 -6.12 3.19
CA TRP A 21 -7.94 -6.23 2.03
C TRP A 21 -7.19 -7.56 2.08
N THR A 22 -6.55 -7.86 3.21
CA THR A 22 -5.91 -9.16 3.48
C THR A 22 -6.26 -9.63 4.89
N GLN A 23 -5.69 -10.76 5.31
CA GLN A 23 -5.85 -11.32 6.65
C GLN A 23 -5.30 -10.36 7.74
N TRP A 24 -4.30 -9.57 7.37
CA TRP A 24 -3.56 -8.66 8.26
C TRP A 24 -3.79 -7.18 7.93
N ALA A 25 -4.40 -6.86 6.79
CA ALA A 25 -4.66 -5.49 6.35
C ALA A 25 -6.16 -5.23 6.24
N TYR A 26 -6.62 -4.23 7.01
CA TYR A 26 -8.00 -3.80 7.06
C TYR A 26 -8.09 -2.30 6.75
N ILE A 27 -8.95 -1.96 5.80
CA ILE A 27 -9.28 -0.57 5.49
C ILE A 27 -10.55 -0.24 6.27
N SER A 28 -10.41 0.64 7.26
CA SER A 28 -11.53 1.13 8.09
C SER A 28 -12.36 2.22 7.40
N ASP A 29 -11.73 3.00 6.53
CA ASP A 29 -12.42 4.00 5.72
C ASP A 29 -11.83 4.02 4.30
N THR A 30 -12.55 3.38 3.40
CA THR A 30 -12.17 3.29 1.99
C THR A 30 -12.14 4.66 1.32
N GLN A 31 -13.02 5.59 1.70
CA GLN A 31 -13.03 6.94 1.11
C GLN A 31 -11.78 7.72 1.51
N GLN A 32 -11.38 7.61 2.78
CA GLN A 32 -10.15 8.22 3.27
C GLN A 32 -8.90 7.61 2.61
N PHE A 33 -8.87 6.29 2.44
CA PHE A 33 -7.82 5.59 1.70
C PHE A 33 -7.70 6.09 0.25
N LEU A 34 -8.81 6.09 -0.50
CA LEU A 34 -8.84 6.56 -1.88
C LEU A 34 -8.39 8.02 -1.99
N LYS A 35 -8.87 8.89 -1.10
CA LYS A 35 -8.45 10.30 -1.04
C LYS A 35 -6.95 10.44 -0.83
N SER A 36 -6.37 9.67 0.08
CA SER A 36 -4.92 9.63 0.31
C SER A 36 -4.16 9.22 -0.95
N CYS A 37 -4.61 8.15 -1.63
CA CYS A 37 -4.01 7.70 -2.88
C CYS A 37 -4.06 8.79 -3.97
N TYR A 38 -5.20 9.44 -4.19
CA TYR A 38 -5.32 10.48 -5.22
C TYR A 38 -4.46 11.71 -4.92
N ILE A 39 -4.35 12.11 -3.66
CA ILE A 39 -3.46 13.20 -3.23
C ILE A 39 -2.00 12.81 -3.49
N GLY A 40 -1.60 11.60 -3.11
CA GLY A 40 -0.26 11.08 -3.34
C GLY A 40 0.11 11.05 -4.82
N ILE A 41 -0.79 10.58 -5.68
CA ILE A 41 -0.61 10.56 -7.13
C ILE A 41 -0.47 11.98 -7.69
N ARG A 42 -1.35 12.90 -7.29
CA ARG A 42 -1.35 14.28 -7.80
C ARG A 42 -0.07 15.05 -7.42
N ASN A 43 0.49 14.79 -6.25
CA ASN A 43 1.69 15.46 -5.76
C ASN A 43 2.99 14.77 -6.19
N PHE A 44 2.91 13.60 -6.82
CA PHE A 44 4.08 12.84 -7.24
C PHE A 44 4.66 13.39 -8.56
N ASN A 45 5.90 13.85 -8.52
CA ASN A 45 6.61 14.42 -9.66
C ASN A 45 7.53 13.40 -10.34
N GLY A 46 6.98 12.26 -10.79
CA GLY A 46 7.75 11.19 -11.41
C GLY A 46 6.93 10.26 -12.30
N PRO A 47 7.56 9.25 -12.92
CA PRO A 47 6.85 8.28 -13.76
C PRO A 47 5.87 7.47 -12.92
N MET A 48 4.63 7.34 -13.40
CA MET A 48 3.53 6.71 -12.65
C MET A 48 3.84 5.26 -12.22
N ASP A 49 4.65 4.53 -12.99
CA ASP A 49 5.11 3.18 -12.65
C ASP A 49 5.93 3.09 -11.35
N ARG A 50 6.43 4.23 -10.84
CA ARG A 50 7.17 4.31 -9.56
C ARG A 50 6.37 4.96 -8.44
N CYS A 51 5.13 5.38 -8.69
CA CYS A 51 4.31 6.06 -7.69
C CYS A 51 3.65 5.03 -6.75
N PRO A 52 4.04 4.94 -5.47
CA PRO A 52 3.47 3.93 -4.55
C PRO A 52 1.96 4.11 -4.36
N ALA A 53 1.47 5.35 -4.36
CA ALA A 53 0.05 5.65 -4.28
C ALA A 53 -0.74 5.10 -5.48
N TRP A 54 -0.13 5.06 -6.67
CA TRP A 54 -0.72 4.43 -7.85
C TRP A 54 -0.78 2.90 -7.72
N TRP A 55 0.29 2.27 -7.23
CA TRP A 55 0.31 0.82 -6.99
C TRP A 55 -0.80 0.39 -6.03
N HIS A 56 -0.93 1.07 -4.89
CA HIS A 56 -1.99 0.78 -3.92
C HIS A 56 -3.39 0.97 -4.50
N LEU A 57 -3.61 2.03 -5.29
CA LEU A 57 -4.90 2.28 -5.94
C LEU A 57 -5.24 1.19 -6.96
N ARG A 58 -4.26 0.79 -7.78
CA ARG A 58 -4.41 -0.26 -8.79
C ARG A 58 -4.74 -1.60 -8.16
N ASP A 59 -3.99 -2.00 -7.13
CA ASP A 59 -4.19 -3.29 -6.46
C ASP A 59 -5.55 -3.35 -5.76
N PHE A 60 -5.91 -2.29 -5.04
CA PHE A 60 -7.24 -2.16 -4.43
C PHE A 60 -8.37 -2.27 -5.47
N TYR A 61 -8.21 -1.64 -6.63
CA TYR A 61 -9.20 -1.73 -7.70
C TYR A 61 -9.34 -3.16 -8.26
N ILE A 62 -8.23 -3.87 -8.46
CA ILE A 62 -8.25 -5.26 -8.91
C ILE A 62 -8.96 -6.14 -7.88
N LEU A 63 -8.67 -5.96 -6.60
CA LEU A 63 -9.38 -6.65 -5.51
C LEU A 63 -10.88 -6.39 -5.59
N MET A 64 -11.29 -5.13 -5.64
CA MET A 64 -12.70 -4.75 -5.69
C MET A 64 -13.42 -5.35 -6.90
N LYS A 65 -12.80 -5.36 -8.08
CA LYS A 65 -13.37 -6.01 -9.26
C LYS A 65 -13.52 -7.53 -9.12
N LYS A 66 -12.59 -8.19 -8.44
CA LYS A 66 -12.67 -9.64 -8.17
C LYS A 66 -13.78 -9.90 -7.15
N THR A 67 -13.84 -9.12 -6.07
CA THR A 67 -14.89 -9.19 -5.07
C THR A 67 -16.27 -8.95 -5.70
N SER A 68 -16.47 -7.89 -6.49
CA SER A 68 -17.78 -7.63 -7.13
C SER A 68 -18.23 -8.75 -8.07
N GLN A 69 -17.30 -9.41 -8.78
CA GLN A 69 -17.62 -10.58 -9.61
C GLN A 69 -17.92 -11.82 -8.77
N GLN A 70 -17.24 -12.00 -7.63
CA GLN A 70 -17.48 -13.10 -6.70
C GLN A 70 -18.77 -12.93 -5.89
N THR A 71 -19.12 -11.72 -5.46
CA THR A 71 -20.39 -11.42 -4.77
C THR A 71 -21.60 -11.67 -5.68
N ALA A 72 -21.44 -11.53 -7.00
CA ALA A 72 -22.45 -11.92 -7.97
C ALA A 72 -22.52 -13.44 -8.22
N ALA A 73 -21.51 -14.21 -7.81
CA ALA A 73 -21.37 -15.63 -8.15
C ALA A 73 -21.50 -16.60 -6.97
N ALA A 74 -21.09 -16.28 -5.73
CA ALA A 74 -21.25 -17.16 -4.57
C ALA A 74 -20.84 -16.51 -3.24
N GLU A 75 -21.65 -16.71 -2.21
CA GLU A 75 -21.28 -16.67 -0.78
C GLU A 75 -20.31 -17.81 -0.40
N GLY A 76 -19.20 -18.01 -1.13
CA GLY A 76 -18.36 -19.20 -0.94
C GLY A 76 -16.89 -19.01 -1.30
N ASN A 77 -16.05 -19.14 -0.27
CA ASN A 77 -14.60 -19.42 -0.28
C ASN A 77 -13.60 -18.28 -0.56
N GLN A 78 -13.01 -17.85 0.55
CA GLN A 78 -11.75 -17.13 0.70
C GLN A 78 -10.56 -18.05 0.37
N SER A 79 -9.62 -17.60 -0.46
CA SER A 79 -8.21 -18.04 -0.65
C SER A 79 -7.67 -17.28 -1.88
N GLU A 80 -6.42 -16.90 -2.07
CA GLU A 80 -5.19 -16.68 -1.29
C GLU A 80 -4.18 -16.03 -2.27
N GLU A 81 -3.09 -15.48 -1.71
CA GLU A 81 -1.83 -15.04 -2.37
C GLU A 81 -1.87 -13.90 -3.42
N ASN A 82 -1.23 -12.77 -3.06
CA ASN A 82 -0.06 -12.30 -3.79
C ASN A 82 0.81 -11.39 -2.91
N ALA A 83 2.11 -11.63 -2.99
CA ALA A 83 3.18 -11.04 -2.18
C ALA A 83 3.78 -9.76 -2.80
N SER A 84 4.64 -9.10 -2.01
CA SER A 84 5.67 -8.11 -2.36
C SER A 84 5.28 -6.63 -2.15
N GLY A 85 6.03 -5.79 -1.43
CA GLY A 85 7.35 -5.90 -0.79
C GLY A 85 7.38 -5.06 0.50
N GLU A 86 8.03 -5.55 1.56
CA GLU A 86 9.47 -5.41 1.83
C GLU A 86 9.84 -3.98 2.27
N ILE A 87 9.95 -3.88 3.60
CA ILE A 87 10.61 -2.93 4.51
C ILE A 87 11.17 -1.61 3.96
N ALA A 88 10.75 -0.51 4.57
CA ALA A 88 11.59 0.67 4.77
C ALA A 88 11.66 0.92 6.28
N GLU A 89 12.48 0.12 6.96
CA GLU A 89 12.91 0.36 8.33
C GLU A 89 14.06 1.36 8.27
N GLU A 90 13.77 2.64 8.55
CA GLU A 90 14.80 3.65 8.76
C GLU A 90 14.63 4.24 10.16
N GLN A 91 15.34 3.68 11.14
CA GLN A 91 15.79 4.34 12.38
C GLN A 91 17.03 3.61 12.92
N PRO A 92 17.97 4.23 13.67
CA PRO A 92 18.18 5.65 13.99
C PRO A 92 19.63 6.15 13.70
N PRO A 93 19.94 7.47 13.76
CA PRO A 93 21.32 7.94 13.74
C PRO A 93 21.98 7.69 15.10
N VAL A 94 22.91 6.74 15.15
CA VAL A 94 23.77 6.52 16.33
C VAL A 94 24.90 7.54 16.29
N GLN A 95 24.72 8.68 16.96
CA GLN A 95 25.83 9.54 17.34
C GLN A 95 26.36 9.07 18.69
N HIS A 96 27.51 8.40 18.68
CA HIS A 96 28.37 8.34 19.86
C HIS A 96 29.78 8.72 19.47
N ASN A 97 30.30 9.64 20.25
CA ASN A 97 31.38 10.54 20.00
C ASN A 97 32.59 10.07 20.81
N SER A 98 33.73 10.00 20.11
CA SER A 98 35.11 10.28 20.55
C SER A 98 35.75 9.48 21.70
N ASP A 99 36.91 8.93 21.34
CA ASP A 99 38.18 8.89 22.10
C ASP A 99 38.33 7.93 23.29
N ALA A 100 39.08 6.85 23.05
CA ALA A 100 40.10 6.28 23.95
C ALA A 100 40.83 5.15 23.19
N ALA A 101 42.03 5.42 22.70
CA ALA A 101 43.30 5.02 23.33
C ALA A 101 43.76 3.57 23.02
N ILE A 102 44.48 3.45 21.89
CA ILE A 102 45.78 2.76 21.70
C ILE A 102 46.26 1.86 22.86
N SER A 103 46.44 0.56 22.62
CA SER A 103 47.78 -0.03 22.37
C SER A 103 47.78 -1.56 22.39
N GLU A 104 48.45 -2.10 21.38
CA GLU A 104 48.95 -3.46 21.22
C GLU A 104 49.86 -3.91 22.37
N GLU A 105 49.83 -5.19 22.74
CA GLU A 105 50.91 -6.16 22.47
C GLU A 105 50.63 -7.46 23.21
N ILE A 106 50.84 -8.54 22.49
CA ILE A 106 50.60 -9.92 22.88
C ILE A 106 51.98 -10.48 23.22
N SER A 107 52.24 -10.88 24.47
CA SER A 107 53.25 -11.89 24.77
C SER A 107 53.08 -12.54 26.13
#